data_AF-A0A803MQR2-F1
#
_entry.id   AF-A0A803MQR2-F1
#
_cell.length_a   1.000
_cell.length_b   1.000
_cell.length_c   1.000
_cell.angle_alpha   90.00
_cell.angle_beta   90.00
_cell.angle_gamma   90.00
#
_symmetry.space_group_name_H-M   'P 1'
#
loop_
_entity.id
_entity.type
_entity.pdbx_description
1 polymer ?
#
loop_
_entity_poly.entity_id
_entity_poly.type
_entity_poly.pdbx_seq_one_letter_code
_entity_poly.pdbx_strand_id
1 'polypeptide(L)'
;MGFPWYRVHTVVLNDSGQLISVHIIHTTLVAGWAGLMALYELVVFDPSDPILDPMWRQGLYRPGIWVSDPYGLTGKVQLVCPAWGVEGFDPFVLGGIASHHIALGILGILAGLFHLSVRTMWYGSATTPIELLGSTRYQWDQGYFQQEIYRRESAGLAEYQILLEAWSKIPEKLAFYDYIGNNPAKGGLFRAGSMDNGYGIAVGWLGHPRFLR
;
A
#
# COMPACT_ATOMS: atom_id res chain seq x y z
N MET A 1 16.45 7.11 -37.52
CA MET A 1 16.39 5.63 -37.58
C MET A 1 15.20 5.22 -36.72
N GLY A 2 14.29 4.39 -37.24
CA GLY A 2 13.10 3.94 -36.50
C GLY A 2 13.45 2.96 -35.36
N PHE A 3 12.46 2.62 -34.54
CA PHE A 3 12.63 1.59 -33.51
C PHE A 3 12.90 0.21 -34.13
N PRO A 4 13.79 -0.62 -33.55
CA PRO A 4 13.90 -2.04 -33.90
C PRO A 4 12.57 -2.78 -33.66
N TRP A 5 12.28 -3.82 -34.47
CA TRP A 5 11.00 -4.54 -34.45
C TRP A 5 10.60 -5.10 -33.07
N TYR A 6 11.56 -5.52 -32.25
CA TYR A 6 11.32 -6.06 -30.91
C TYR A 6 11.07 -4.98 -29.84
N ARG A 7 11.18 -3.69 -30.20
CA ARG A 7 10.93 -2.55 -29.30
C ARG A 7 9.65 -1.79 -29.63
N VAL A 8 8.84 -2.24 -30.59
CA VAL A 8 7.66 -1.48 -31.05
C VAL A 8 6.67 -1.15 -29.93
N HIS A 9 6.54 -2.00 -28.90
CA HIS A 9 5.66 -1.74 -27.76
C HIS A 9 6.21 -0.73 -26.75
N THR A 10 7.47 -0.27 -26.84
CA THR A 10 7.98 0.75 -25.92
C THR A 10 7.30 2.10 -26.10
N VAL A 11 6.58 2.30 -27.22
CA VAL A 11 5.83 3.52 -27.51
C VAL A 11 4.76 3.84 -26.44
N VAL A 12 4.20 2.84 -25.77
CA VAL A 12 3.15 3.04 -24.75
C VAL A 12 3.70 3.24 -23.33
N LEU A 13 5.01 3.20 -23.11
CA LEU A 13 5.59 3.29 -21.75
C LEU A 13 5.27 4.60 -21.03
N ASN A 14 5.15 5.70 -21.78
CA ASN A 14 4.83 7.03 -21.25
C ASN A 14 3.42 7.51 -21.64
N ASP A 15 2.58 6.64 -22.20
CA ASP A 15 1.19 6.93 -22.54
C ASP A 15 0.27 5.96 -21.78
N SER A 16 -0.19 6.38 -20.61
CA SER A 16 -1.03 5.55 -19.74
C SER A 16 -2.37 5.18 -20.36
N GLY A 17 -2.92 6.02 -21.24
CA GLY A 17 -4.19 5.79 -21.95
C GLY A 17 -4.06 4.69 -23.00
N GLN A 18 -3.00 4.74 -23.80
CA GLN A 18 -2.71 3.66 -24.76
C GLN A 18 -2.27 2.38 -24.03
N LEU A 19 -1.50 2.51 -22.95
CA LEU A 19 -1.10 1.37 -22.15
C LEU A 19 -2.31 0.62 -21.59
N ILE A 20 -3.27 1.31 -20.97
CA ILE A 20 -4.50 0.65 -20.46
C ILE A 20 -5.33 0.05 -21.60
N SER A 21 -5.39 0.71 -22.76
CA SER A 21 -6.07 0.18 -23.94
C SER A 21 -5.48 -1.16 -24.39
N VAL A 22 -4.15 -1.27 -24.47
CA VAL A 22 -3.47 -2.53 -24.82
C VAL A 22 -3.73 -3.61 -23.77
N HIS A 23 -3.75 -3.27 -22.47
CA HIS A 23 -4.11 -4.22 -21.42
C HIS A 23 -5.55 -4.74 -21.57
N ILE A 24 -6.50 -3.86 -21.89
CA ILE A 24 -7.90 -4.24 -22.15
C ILE A 24 -7.95 -5.18 -23.36
N ILE A 25 -7.32 -4.82 -24.48
CA ILE A 25 -7.30 -5.65 -25.69
C ILE A 25 -6.69 -7.03 -25.40
N HIS A 26 -5.55 -7.08 -24.70
CA HIS A 26 -4.94 -8.35 -24.29
C HIS A 26 -5.89 -9.18 -23.43
N THR A 27 -6.56 -8.57 -22.45
CA THR A 27 -7.52 -9.24 -21.58
C THR A 27 -8.72 -9.77 -22.38
N THR A 28 -9.23 -9.01 -23.34
CA THR A 28 -10.31 -9.43 -24.26
C THR A 28 -9.86 -10.59 -25.14
N LEU A 29 -8.63 -10.59 -25.64
CA LEU A 29 -8.08 -11.70 -26.43
C LEU A 29 -7.97 -12.98 -25.59
N VAL A 30 -7.48 -12.88 -24.35
CA VAL A 30 -7.39 -14.03 -23.43
C VAL A 30 -8.78 -14.57 -23.09
N ALA A 31 -9.74 -13.68 -22.77
CA ALA A 31 -11.12 -14.09 -22.49
C ALA A 31 -11.80 -14.72 -23.72
N GLY A 32 -11.60 -14.12 -24.90
CA GLY A 32 -12.11 -14.63 -26.18
C GLY A 32 -11.53 -16.00 -26.53
N TRP A 33 -10.22 -16.19 -26.35
CA TRP A 33 -9.58 -17.49 -26.51
C TRP A 33 -10.13 -18.53 -25.53
N ALA A 34 -10.27 -18.18 -24.24
CA ALA A 34 -10.84 -19.09 -23.24
C ALA A 34 -12.26 -19.53 -23.61
N GLY A 35 -13.10 -18.60 -24.09
CA GLY A 35 -14.45 -18.88 -24.56
C GLY A 35 -14.49 -19.74 -25.82
N LEU A 36 -13.67 -19.42 -26.84
CA LEU A 36 -13.60 -20.21 -28.07
C LEU A 36 -13.10 -21.63 -27.82
N MET A 37 -12.08 -21.78 -26.97
CA MET A 37 -11.63 -23.10 -26.57
C MET A 37 -12.76 -23.86 -25.88
N ALA A 38 -13.61 -23.21 -25.07
CA ALA A 38 -14.73 -23.85 -24.36
C ALA A 38 -15.80 -24.35 -25.32
N LEU A 39 -16.15 -23.53 -26.31
CA LEU A 39 -17.08 -23.90 -27.35
C LEU A 39 -16.53 -25.05 -28.22
N TYR A 40 -15.24 -24.97 -28.60
CA TYR A 40 -14.59 -26.04 -29.35
C TYR A 40 -14.65 -27.38 -28.60
N GLU A 41 -14.22 -27.38 -27.33
CA GLU A 41 -14.25 -28.55 -26.47
C GLU A 41 -15.69 -29.10 -26.31
N LEU A 42 -16.69 -28.24 -26.14
CA LEU A 42 -18.09 -28.65 -26.02
C LEU A 42 -18.63 -29.35 -27.28
N VAL A 43 -18.21 -28.90 -28.47
CA VAL A 43 -18.67 -29.45 -29.75
C VAL A 43 -18.07 -30.84 -30.03
N VAL A 44 -16.86 -31.10 -29.58
CA VAL A 44 -16.15 -32.37 -29.84
C VAL A 44 -16.27 -33.38 -28.69
N PHE A 45 -16.77 -32.96 -27.53
CA PHE A 45 -16.88 -33.81 -26.34
C PHE A 45 -17.97 -34.87 -26.49
N ASP A 46 -17.61 -36.13 -26.28
CA ASP A 46 -18.54 -37.24 -26.12
C ASP A 46 -18.74 -37.56 -24.62
N PRO A 47 -19.91 -37.23 -24.03
CA PRO A 47 -20.19 -37.52 -22.62
C PRO A 47 -20.68 -38.95 -22.36
N SER A 48 -20.75 -39.83 -23.38
CA SER A 48 -21.49 -41.10 -23.30
C SER A 48 -20.89 -42.12 -22.34
N ASP A 49 -19.56 -42.16 -22.19
CA ASP A 49 -18.86 -43.09 -21.29
C ASP A 49 -17.85 -42.37 -20.39
N PRO A 50 -18.27 -41.91 -19.20
CA PRO A 50 -17.37 -41.26 -18.26
C PRO A 50 -16.38 -42.22 -17.57
N ILE A 51 -16.51 -43.54 -17.74
CA ILE A 51 -15.65 -44.55 -17.09
C ILE A 51 -14.45 -44.88 -17.98
N LEU A 52 -14.71 -45.28 -19.23
CA LEU A 52 -13.65 -45.74 -20.15
C LEU A 52 -13.23 -44.67 -21.17
N ASP A 53 -14.03 -43.62 -21.37
CA ASP A 53 -13.65 -42.48 -22.22
C ASP A 53 -13.85 -41.11 -21.53
N PRO A 54 -13.22 -40.89 -20.35
CA PRO A 54 -13.34 -39.64 -19.61
C PRO A 54 -12.68 -38.46 -20.34
N MET A 55 -13.00 -37.23 -19.88
CA MET A 55 -12.58 -35.97 -20.51
C MET A 55 -11.07 -35.88 -20.85
N TRP A 56 -10.19 -36.39 -19.97
CA TRP A 56 -8.75 -36.34 -20.17
C TRP A 56 -8.25 -37.28 -21.29
N ARG A 57 -9.01 -38.32 -21.64
CA ARG A 57 -8.71 -39.21 -22.78
C ARG A 57 -9.07 -38.56 -24.12
N GLN A 58 -10.07 -37.67 -24.11
CA GLN A 58 -10.52 -36.88 -25.27
C GLN A 58 -9.73 -35.56 -25.45
N GLY A 59 -8.74 -35.28 -24.61
CA GLY A 59 -7.85 -34.11 -24.74
C GLY A 59 -8.42 -32.79 -24.19
N LEU A 60 -9.40 -32.84 -23.28
CA LEU A 60 -10.03 -31.67 -22.65
C LEU A 60 -9.18 -31.12 -21.49
N TYR A 61 -9.10 -29.79 -21.34
CA TYR A 61 -8.08 -29.14 -20.48
C TYR A 61 -8.62 -28.24 -19.35
N ARG A 62 -9.95 -28.22 -19.09
CA ARG A 62 -10.55 -27.29 -18.10
C ARG A 62 -11.05 -27.97 -16.82
N PRO A 63 -10.46 -27.64 -15.66
CA PRO A 63 -10.98 -28.05 -14.35
C PRO A 63 -11.54 -26.89 -13.50
N GLY A 64 -12.49 -27.21 -12.61
CA GLY A 64 -12.94 -26.39 -11.48
C GLY A 64 -12.57 -27.05 -10.14
N ILE A 65 -13.15 -26.59 -9.02
CA ILE A 65 -13.00 -27.28 -7.72
C ILE A 65 -13.74 -28.62 -7.76
N TRP A 66 -13.02 -29.71 -7.49
CA TRP A 66 -13.50 -31.08 -7.57
C TRP A 66 -12.94 -31.88 -6.39
N VAL A 67 -13.77 -32.71 -5.76
CA VAL A 67 -13.37 -33.59 -4.65
C VAL A 67 -13.50 -35.03 -5.12
N SER A 68 -12.52 -35.87 -4.81
CA SER A 68 -12.55 -37.30 -5.11
C SER A 68 -11.99 -38.12 -3.95
N ASP A 69 -12.28 -39.42 -3.96
CA ASP A 69 -11.60 -40.37 -3.08
C ASP A 69 -10.13 -40.54 -3.52
N PRO A 70 -9.26 -41.13 -2.66
CA PRO A 70 -7.83 -41.27 -2.97
C PRO A 70 -7.50 -42.06 -4.24
N TYR A 71 -8.45 -42.83 -4.78
CA TYR A 71 -8.28 -43.63 -5.99
C TYR A 71 -8.97 -43.03 -7.22
N GLY A 72 -9.63 -41.88 -7.10
CA GLY A 72 -10.22 -41.17 -8.24
C GLY A 72 -11.49 -41.81 -8.81
N LEU A 73 -12.28 -42.53 -8.00
CA LEU A 73 -13.41 -43.34 -8.47
C LEU A 73 -14.77 -42.67 -8.30
N THR A 74 -14.91 -41.82 -7.28
CA THR A 74 -16.17 -41.22 -6.82
C THR A 74 -16.12 -39.69 -6.80
N GLY A 75 -15.38 -39.13 -7.77
CA GLY A 75 -15.23 -37.69 -7.96
C GLY A 75 -16.57 -36.95 -8.14
N LYS A 76 -16.72 -35.81 -7.46
CA LYS A 76 -17.88 -34.92 -7.62
C LYS A 76 -17.57 -33.50 -7.14
N VAL A 77 -18.41 -32.54 -7.54
CA VAL A 77 -18.45 -31.23 -6.90
C VAL A 77 -19.04 -31.38 -5.50
N GLN A 78 -18.32 -30.89 -4.49
CA GLN A 78 -18.76 -30.92 -3.11
C GLN A 78 -18.32 -29.64 -2.39
N LEU A 79 -19.09 -29.22 -1.38
CA LEU A 79 -18.70 -28.15 -0.47
C LEU A 79 -17.47 -28.59 0.34
N VAL A 80 -16.49 -27.69 0.46
CA VAL A 80 -15.27 -27.91 1.22
C VAL A 80 -15.25 -26.95 2.40
N CYS A 81 -15.22 -27.50 3.61
CA CYS A 81 -15.01 -26.69 4.82
C CYS A 81 -13.52 -26.33 4.95
N PRO A 82 -13.18 -25.12 5.43
CA PRO A 82 -11.80 -24.74 5.67
C PRO A 82 -11.19 -25.55 6.81
N ALA A 83 -9.94 -25.97 6.63
CA ALA A 83 -9.12 -26.61 7.65
C ALA A 83 -8.14 -25.58 8.24
N TRP A 84 -8.20 -25.37 9.55
CA TRP A 84 -7.41 -24.34 10.25
C TRP A 84 -6.26 -24.90 11.07
N GLY A 85 -6.22 -26.22 11.29
CA GLY A 85 -5.12 -26.88 11.96
C GLY A 85 -3.95 -27.15 11.00
N VAL A 86 -3.00 -27.95 11.48
CA VAL A 86 -1.79 -28.31 10.70
C VAL A 86 -2.12 -29.10 9.43
N GLU A 87 -3.24 -29.80 9.41
CA GLU A 87 -3.77 -30.52 8.25
C GLU A 87 -4.13 -29.60 7.08
N GLY A 88 -4.37 -28.31 7.33
CA GLY A 88 -4.58 -27.32 6.27
C GLY A 88 -3.35 -27.06 5.40
N PHE A 89 -2.16 -27.51 5.83
CA PHE A 89 -0.93 -27.43 5.04
C PHE A 89 -0.61 -28.72 4.28
N ASP A 90 -1.40 -29.78 4.48
CA ASP A 90 -1.28 -31.01 3.68
C ASP A 90 -1.80 -30.74 2.25
N PRO A 91 -0.98 -30.93 1.21
CA PRO A 91 -1.38 -30.67 -0.18
C PRO A 91 -2.54 -31.57 -0.66
N PHE A 92 -2.88 -32.64 0.06
CA PHE A 92 -4.00 -33.54 -0.27
C PHE A 92 -5.29 -33.21 0.48
N VAL A 93 -5.27 -32.21 1.37
CA VAL A 93 -6.47 -31.75 2.11
C VAL A 93 -7.00 -30.47 1.48
N LEU A 94 -8.11 -30.58 0.72
CA LEU A 94 -8.74 -29.44 0.05
C LEU A 94 -9.18 -28.32 1.00
N GLY A 95 -9.45 -28.65 2.28
CA GLY A 95 -9.76 -27.66 3.31
C GLY A 95 -8.67 -26.59 3.48
N GLY A 96 -7.41 -26.93 3.17
CA GLY A 96 -6.28 -26.00 3.13
C GLY A 96 -6.40 -24.94 2.04
N ILE A 97 -6.95 -25.28 0.87
CA ILE A 97 -7.17 -24.32 -0.22
C ILE A 97 -8.18 -23.26 0.23
N ALA A 98 -9.28 -23.68 0.87
CA ALA A 98 -10.31 -22.77 1.35
C ALA A 98 -9.77 -21.85 2.46
N SER A 99 -9.09 -22.39 3.47
CA SER A 99 -8.51 -21.57 4.56
C SER A 99 -7.44 -20.62 4.04
N HIS A 100 -6.61 -21.04 3.09
CA HIS A 100 -5.61 -20.19 2.43
C HIS A 100 -6.25 -18.98 1.73
N HIS A 101 -7.28 -19.18 0.90
CA HIS A 101 -7.95 -18.08 0.20
C HIS A 101 -8.59 -17.08 1.17
N ILE A 102 -9.21 -17.57 2.26
CA ILE A 102 -9.80 -16.71 3.29
C ILE A 102 -8.70 -15.88 3.97
N ALA A 103 -7.63 -16.53 4.45
CA ALA A 103 -6.55 -15.87 5.16
C ALA A 103 -5.80 -14.85 4.28
N LEU A 104 -5.42 -15.24 3.05
CA LEU A 104 -4.72 -14.37 2.12
C LEU A 104 -5.60 -13.22 1.62
N GLY A 105 -6.91 -13.46 1.44
CA GLY A 105 -7.88 -12.42 1.09
C GLY A 105 -7.97 -11.33 2.17
N ILE A 106 -8.11 -11.73 3.43
CA ILE A 106 -8.13 -10.78 4.57
C ILE A 106 -6.81 -10.00 4.63
N LEU A 107 -5.67 -10.69 4.55
CA LEU A 107 -4.37 -10.05 4.59
C LEU A 107 -4.17 -9.06 3.43
N GLY A 108 -4.60 -9.42 2.21
CA GLY A 108 -4.54 -8.57 1.03
C GLY A 108 -5.36 -7.28 1.18
N ILE A 109 -6.54 -7.35 1.79
CA ILE A 109 -7.37 -6.17 2.08
C ILE A 109 -6.66 -5.25 3.08
N LEU A 110 -6.14 -5.79 4.18
CA LEU A 110 -5.42 -5.02 5.20
C LEU A 110 -4.16 -4.35 4.62
N ALA A 111 -3.38 -5.09 3.82
CA ALA A 111 -2.22 -4.54 3.13
C ALA A 111 -2.60 -3.45 2.12
N GLY A 112 -3.69 -3.64 1.38
CA GLY A 112 -4.25 -2.63 0.47
C GLY A 112 -4.62 -1.34 1.19
N LEU A 113 -5.32 -1.45 2.32
CA LEU A 113 -5.68 -0.30 3.17
C LEU A 113 -4.45 0.42 3.72
N PHE A 114 -3.43 -0.32 4.16
CA PHE A 114 -2.16 0.23 4.57
C PHE A 114 -1.51 1.05 3.44
N HIS A 115 -1.36 0.47 2.24
CA HIS A 115 -0.75 1.16 1.11
C HIS A 115 -1.50 2.43 0.67
N LEU A 116 -2.83 2.44 0.78
CA LEU A 116 -3.64 3.62 0.52
C LEU A 116 -3.47 4.69 1.61
N SER A 117 -3.35 4.28 2.87
CA SER A 117 -3.33 5.18 4.02
C SER A 117 -1.96 5.78 4.30
N VAL A 118 -0.87 5.08 4.02
CA VAL A 118 0.50 5.50 4.43
C VAL A 118 0.98 6.77 3.70
N ARG A 119 0.33 7.19 2.61
CA ARG A 119 0.61 8.52 2.01
C ARG A 119 0.18 9.68 2.91
N THR A 120 -0.86 9.54 3.73
CA THR A 120 -1.30 10.63 4.61
C THR A 120 -0.28 10.92 5.71
N MET A 121 0.59 9.96 6.05
CA MET A 121 1.64 10.16 7.04
C MET A 121 2.66 11.22 6.61
N TRP A 122 2.96 11.32 5.32
CA TRP A 122 3.92 12.31 4.82
C TRP A 122 3.35 13.72 4.68
N TYR A 123 2.07 13.82 4.33
CA TYR A 123 1.38 15.11 4.10
C TYR A 123 0.61 15.63 5.33
N GLY A 124 0.32 14.76 6.30
CA GLY A 124 -0.56 15.03 7.43
C GLY A 124 -2.05 14.81 7.11
N SER A 125 -2.78 14.26 8.07
CA SER A 125 -4.24 14.08 8.06
C SER A 125 -4.79 14.07 9.49
N ALA A 126 -6.12 14.09 9.64
CA ALA A 126 -6.77 13.95 10.94
C ALA A 126 -6.39 12.65 11.68
N THR A 127 -5.93 11.63 10.96
CA THR A 127 -5.47 10.34 11.51
C THR A 127 -3.96 10.29 11.79
N THR A 128 -3.21 11.36 11.50
CA THR A 128 -1.76 11.43 11.71
C THR A 128 -1.40 12.73 12.47
N PRO A 129 -1.87 12.88 13.73
CA PRO A 129 -1.67 14.10 14.49
C PRO A 129 -0.19 14.30 14.84
N ILE A 130 0.29 15.54 14.71
CA ILE A 130 1.70 15.91 14.93
C ILE A 130 2.19 15.64 16.36
N GLU A 131 1.27 15.57 17.32
CA GLU A 131 1.60 15.26 18.71
C GLU A 131 1.99 13.79 18.93
N LEU A 132 1.58 12.89 18.02
CA LEU A 132 1.93 11.48 18.07
C LEU A 132 3.08 11.12 17.13
N LEU A 133 3.15 11.77 15.97
CA LEU A 133 4.03 11.35 14.87
C LEU A 133 5.10 12.38 14.49
N GLY A 134 5.09 13.55 15.13
CA GLY A 134 5.98 14.66 14.79
C GLY A 134 5.42 15.57 13.68
N SER A 135 6.09 16.70 13.45
CA SER A 135 5.72 17.66 12.41
C SER A 135 6.02 17.13 11.01
N THR A 136 5.39 17.73 10.00
CA THR A 136 5.66 17.40 8.59
C THR A 136 6.73 18.33 8.02
N ARG A 137 7.43 17.88 6.97
CA ARG A 137 8.38 18.74 6.25
C ARG A 137 7.74 20.01 5.68
N TYR A 138 6.45 19.94 5.32
CA TYR A 138 5.73 21.03 4.70
C TYR A 138 5.48 22.18 5.69
N GLN A 139 5.31 21.86 6.98
CA GLN A 139 5.20 22.87 8.03
C GLN A 139 6.49 23.69 8.17
N TRP A 140 7.65 23.04 8.06
CA TRP A 140 8.95 23.71 8.02
C TRP A 140 9.13 24.52 6.73
N ASP A 141 8.91 23.88 5.56
CA ASP A 141 9.15 24.49 4.25
C ASP A 141 8.31 25.77 4.02
N GLN A 142 7.15 25.91 4.69
CA GLN A 142 6.27 27.08 4.62
C GLN A 142 6.38 28.03 5.83
N GLY A 143 7.24 27.74 6.82
CA GLY A 143 7.36 28.54 8.04
C GLY A 143 6.07 28.57 8.88
N TYR A 144 5.31 27.46 8.92
CA TYR A 144 3.99 27.38 9.56
C TYR A 144 4.03 27.77 11.04
N PHE A 145 4.95 27.19 11.82
CA PHE A 145 5.08 27.49 13.26
C PHE A 145 5.71 28.86 13.49
N GLN A 146 6.74 29.21 12.71
CA GLN A 146 7.36 30.53 12.72
C GLN A 146 6.32 31.67 12.56
N GLN A 147 5.39 31.54 11.62
CA GLN A 147 4.33 32.54 11.39
C GLN A 147 3.42 32.69 12.63
N GLU A 148 3.03 31.59 13.27
CA GLU A 148 2.21 31.62 14.48
C GLU A 148 2.97 32.25 15.67
N ILE A 149 4.28 31.98 15.79
CA ILE A 149 5.14 32.61 16.80
C ILE A 149 5.17 34.14 16.61
N TYR A 150 5.45 34.62 15.39
CA TYR A 150 5.46 36.05 15.10
C TYR A 150 4.09 36.71 15.25
N ARG A 151 3.00 36.00 14.94
CA ARG A 151 1.65 36.49 15.19
C ARG A 151 1.40 36.73 16.68
N ARG A 152 1.82 35.81 17.54
CA ARG A 152 1.68 35.94 19.01
C ARG A 152 2.56 37.04 19.58
N GLU A 153 3.80 37.14 19.12
CA GLU A 153 4.70 38.24 19.50
C GLU A 153 4.07 39.58 19.14
N SER A 154 3.63 39.75 17.89
CA SER A 154 3.03 40.98 17.38
C SER A 154 1.78 41.37 18.18
N ALA A 155 0.96 40.40 18.56
CA ALA A 155 -0.21 40.64 19.42
C ALA A 155 0.19 41.12 20.82
N GLY A 156 1.22 40.53 21.44
CA GLY A 156 1.74 40.99 22.73
C GLY A 156 2.29 42.42 22.66
N LEU A 157 3.00 42.76 21.58
CA LEU A 157 3.49 44.13 21.35
C LEU A 157 2.35 45.13 21.14
N ALA A 158 1.26 44.73 20.47
CA ALA A 158 0.08 45.57 20.29
C ALA A 158 -0.66 45.86 21.62
N GLU A 159 -0.50 44.98 22.61
CA GLU A 159 -0.96 45.18 23.99
C GLU A 159 0.03 45.98 24.85
N TYR A 160 1.00 46.67 24.23
CA TYR A 160 2.04 47.46 24.90
C TYR A 160 2.96 46.65 25.83
N GLN A 161 3.08 45.35 25.61
CA GLN A 161 4.04 44.52 26.35
C GLN A 161 5.46 44.81 25.86
N ILE A 162 6.42 44.75 26.78
CA ILE A 162 7.82 44.79 26.39
C ILE A 162 8.18 43.50 25.67
N LEU A 163 9.16 43.57 24.76
CA LEU A 163 9.50 42.45 23.90
C LEU A 163 9.92 41.19 24.69
N LEU A 164 10.64 41.36 25.80
CA LEU A 164 11.01 40.23 26.66
C LEU A 164 9.77 39.50 27.20
N GLU A 165 8.72 40.25 27.54
CA GLU A 165 7.46 39.70 28.05
C GLU A 165 6.63 39.04 26.93
N ALA A 166 6.65 39.60 25.73
CA ALA A 166 6.00 38.99 24.57
C ALA A 166 6.64 37.62 24.24
N TRP A 167 7.97 37.53 24.24
CA TRP A 167 8.69 36.28 23.98
C TRP A 167 8.61 35.27 25.13
N SER A 168 8.55 35.72 26.40
CA SER A 168 8.39 34.81 27.53
C SER A 168 7.02 34.11 27.58
N LYS A 169 6.02 34.65 26.87
CA LYS A 169 4.69 34.04 26.72
C LYS A 169 4.59 33.01 25.60
N ILE A 170 5.64 32.83 24.78
CA ILE A 170 5.67 31.80 23.75
C ILE A 170 5.89 30.43 24.41
N PRO A 171 5.00 29.43 24.20
CA PRO A 171 5.18 28.10 24.78
C PRO A 171 6.40 27.39 24.19
N GLU A 172 7.21 26.76 25.04
CA GLU A 172 8.39 26.01 24.58
C GLU A 172 8.05 24.90 23.58
N LYS A 173 6.90 24.22 23.73
CA LYS A 173 6.44 23.21 22.77
C LYS A 173 6.23 23.79 21.37
N LEU A 174 5.72 25.02 21.27
CA LEU A 174 5.53 25.70 19.99
C LEU A 174 6.89 26.08 19.38
N ALA A 175 7.79 26.64 20.19
CA ALA A 175 9.15 26.94 19.75
C ALA A 175 9.90 25.68 19.30
N PHE A 176 9.69 24.54 19.96
CA PHE A 176 10.31 23.27 19.60
C PHE A 176 9.77 22.71 18.28
N TYR A 177 8.50 22.93 17.94
CA TYR A 177 8.00 22.57 16.60
C TYR A 177 8.66 23.38 15.47
N ASP A 178 9.10 24.61 15.75
CA ASP A 178 9.82 25.48 14.81
C ASP A 178 11.35 25.22 14.79
N TYR A 179 11.76 23.98 15.07
CA TYR A 179 13.15 23.55 15.03
C TYR A 179 13.40 22.53 13.91
N ILE A 180 14.40 22.79 13.07
CA ILE A 180 14.70 21.97 11.88
C ILE A 180 15.05 20.51 12.20
N GLY A 181 15.57 20.24 13.40
CA GLY A 181 15.89 18.86 13.83
C GLY A 181 14.65 17.97 13.96
N ASN A 182 13.47 18.56 14.13
CA ASN A 182 12.19 17.84 14.19
C ASN A 182 11.57 17.62 12.79
N ASN A 183 12.18 18.15 11.72
CA ASN A 183 11.71 17.93 10.36
C ASN A 183 12.05 16.50 9.89
N PRO A 184 11.06 15.66 9.53
CA PRO A 184 11.29 14.27 9.14
C PRO A 184 12.11 14.11 7.85
N ALA A 185 12.28 15.17 7.06
CA ALA A 185 13.10 15.18 5.85
C ALA A 185 14.60 15.42 6.11
N LYS A 186 15.07 15.40 7.37
CA LYS A 186 16.48 15.59 7.75
C LYS A 186 17.19 14.29 8.17
N GLY A 187 16.54 13.15 8.03
CA GLY A 187 17.13 11.82 8.24
C GLY A 187 18.22 11.46 7.23
N GLY A 188 18.71 10.23 7.28
CA GLY A 188 19.62 9.66 6.28
C GLY A 188 19.49 8.14 6.26
N LEU A 189 19.62 7.52 5.08
CA LEU A 189 19.29 6.10 4.88
C LEU A 189 19.99 5.15 5.87
N PHE A 190 21.20 5.48 6.30
CA PHE A 190 22.00 4.67 7.23
C PHE A 190 22.18 5.30 8.62
N ARG A 191 21.44 6.37 8.94
CA ARG A 191 21.39 6.92 10.30
C ARG A 191 20.29 6.21 11.09
N ALA A 192 20.67 5.09 11.70
CA ALA A 192 19.77 4.28 12.52
C ALA A 192 19.67 4.81 13.96
N GLY A 193 18.52 4.59 14.61
CA GLY A 193 18.27 4.98 16.01
C GLY A 193 17.23 6.09 16.16
N SER A 194 17.03 6.55 17.40
CA SER A 194 16.12 7.65 17.73
C SER A 194 16.70 9.01 17.33
N MET A 195 15.84 10.05 17.26
CA MET A 195 16.30 11.43 17.07
C MET A 195 17.23 11.89 18.21
N ASP A 196 17.00 11.40 19.43
CA ASP A 196 17.84 11.67 20.60
C ASP A 196 19.27 11.16 20.43
N ASN A 197 19.48 10.03 19.74
CA ASN A 197 20.81 9.53 19.45
C ASN A 197 21.57 10.41 18.45
N GLY A 198 20.85 11.17 17.62
CA GLY A 198 21.44 12.08 16.64
C GLY A 198 21.78 13.46 17.22
N TYR A 199 20.81 14.11 17.84
CA TYR A 199 20.91 15.51 18.29
C TYR A 199 20.93 15.68 19.82
N GLY A 200 20.75 14.62 20.59
CA GLY A 200 20.60 14.65 22.04
C GLY A 200 19.16 14.88 22.50
N ILE A 201 18.96 14.83 23.82
CA ILE A 201 17.67 15.08 24.47
C ILE A 201 17.52 16.59 24.69
N ALA A 202 16.41 17.17 24.23
CA ALA A 202 16.12 18.59 24.45
C ALA A 202 15.92 18.90 25.94
N VAL A 203 16.63 19.90 26.46
CA VAL A 203 16.61 20.26 27.90
C VAL A 203 15.73 21.48 28.19
N GLY A 204 15.77 22.49 27.32
CA GLY A 204 15.00 23.73 27.50
C GLY A 204 15.26 24.73 26.39
N TRP A 205 14.39 25.72 26.27
CA TRP A 205 14.53 26.77 25.25
C TRP A 205 15.35 27.95 25.77
N LEU A 206 16.35 28.40 24.99
CA LEU A 206 17.25 29.50 25.37
C LEU A 206 16.71 30.90 24.99
N GLY A 207 15.45 30.98 24.55
CA GLY A 207 14.83 32.22 24.07
C GLY A 207 15.11 32.51 22.59
N HIS A 208 14.53 33.62 22.11
CA HIS A 208 14.66 34.03 20.72
C HIS A 208 15.86 34.99 20.54
N PRO A 209 16.86 34.64 19.72
CA PRO A 209 17.99 35.51 19.47
C PRO A 209 17.57 36.69 18.57
N ARG A 210 18.00 37.91 18.92
CA ARG A 210 17.92 39.06 18.03
C ARG A 210 19.31 39.57 17.71
N PHE A 211 19.59 39.66 16.42
CA PHE A 211 20.85 40.19 15.90
C PHE A 211 20.62 41.66 15.53
N LEU A 212 21.35 42.54 16.19
CA LEU A 212 21.37 43.97 15.87
C LEU A 212 22.51 44.24 14.89
N ARG A 213 22.29 45.19 13.98
CA ARG A 213 23.30 45.64 13.03
C ARG A 213 24.17 46.74 13.65
#